data_AF-A0A9X2GTD5-F1
#
_entry.id   AF-A0A9X2GTD5-F1
#
_cell.length_a   1.000
_cell.length_b   1.000
_cell.length_c   1.000
_cell.angle_alpha   90.00
_cell.angle_beta   90.00
_cell.angle_gamma   90.00
#
_symmetry.space_group_name_H-M   'P 1'
#
loop_
_entity.id
_entity.type
_entity.pdbx_description
1 polymer ?
#
loop_
_entity_poly.entity_id
_entity_poly.type
_entity_poly.pdbx_seq_one_letter_code
_entity_poly.pdbx_strand_id
1 'polypeptide(L)'
;MKRVLFDVAALIARVATGVIFVAHGWQKWQSGLGATAQGFREMGIPMPELAAGYATIVETVGGIFLILGLLVRPVALLLLINMLGAIAFVHGTKGVMVGEGGWELTGALGALSLLFLALGGGRISLDAIFGAMFRRRADRRAAEEELTAYGPGRTPTAGGVAGTTTTAGGTAGPAATGGPTTPASGSGETPEVPRQPAAPASGRLNDDDMREIDALVSDEPPQHRRPPNE
;
A
#
# COMPACT_ATOMS: atom_id res chain seq x y z
N MET A 1 18.22 -2.40 -2.63
CA MET A 1 18.40 -1.02 -3.14
C MET A 1 17.18 -0.47 -3.90
N LYS A 2 16.66 -1.14 -4.94
CA LYS A 2 15.55 -0.63 -5.79
C LYS A 2 14.31 -0.10 -5.05
N ARG A 3 13.90 -0.73 -3.94
CA ARG A 3 12.73 -0.32 -3.14
C ARG A 3 12.96 1.01 -2.41
N VAL A 4 14.15 1.22 -1.83
CA VAL A 4 14.51 2.46 -1.12
C VAL A 4 14.57 3.63 -2.10
N LEU A 5 15.12 3.41 -3.30
CA LEU A 5 15.15 4.43 -4.34
C LEU A 5 13.75 4.88 -4.74
N PHE A 6 12.82 3.95 -4.91
CA PHE A 6 11.42 4.26 -5.21
C PHE A 6 10.76 5.06 -4.08
N ASP A 7 10.96 4.66 -2.82
CA ASP A 7 10.40 5.36 -1.67
C ASP A 7 10.94 6.80 -1.53
N VAL A 8 12.23 7.01 -1.78
CA VAL A 8 12.87 8.33 -1.78
C VAL A 8 12.37 9.19 -2.95
N ALA A 9 12.27 8.62 -4.15
CA ALA A 9 11.76 9.33 -5.32
C ALA A 9 10.30 9.76 -5.12
N ALA A 10 9.46 8.87 -4.58
CA ALA A 10 8.07 9.18 -4.25
C ALA A 10 7.98 10.28 -3.18
N LEU A 11 8.84 10.27 -2.17
CA LEU A 11 8.92 11.32 -1.15
C LEU A 11 9.28 12.68 -1.77
N ILE A 12 10.33 12.73 -2.60
CA ILE A 12 10.77 13.97 -3.25
C ILE A 12 9.65 14.53 -4.14
N ALA A 13 9.04 13.67 -4.98
CA ALA A 13 7.93 14.06 -5.84
C ALA A 13 6.76 14.59 -5.00
N ARG A 14 6.45 13.94 -3.88
CA ARG A 14 5.34 14.34 -3.00
C ARG A 14 5.58 15.69 -2.33
N VAL A 15 6.79 15.90 -1.80
CA VAL A 15 7.16 17.18 -1.18
C VAL A 15 7.17 18.29 -2.21
N ALA A 16 7.79 18.09 -3.38
CA ALA A 16 7.82 19.09 -4.45
C ALA A 16 6.42 19.46 -4.93
N THR A 17 5.56 18.46 -5.18
CA THR A 17 4.17 18.66 -5.59
C THR A 17 3.39 19.44 -4.53
N GLY A 18 3.51 19.03 -3.26
CA GLY A 18 2.82 19.68 -2.16
C GLY A 18 3.29 21.12 -1.95
N VAL A 19 4.60 21.42 -2.07
CA VAL A 19 5.14 22.79 -1.96
C VAL A 19 4.56 23.69 -3.05
N ILE A 20 4.45 23.21 -4.29
CA ILE A 20 3.88 24.00 -5.39
C ILE A 20 2.40 24.30 -5.11
N PHE A 21 1.62 23.32 -4.65
CA PHE A 21 0.23 23.55 -4.25
C PHE A 21 0.11 24.54 -3.09
N VAL A 22 0.94 24.40 -2.05
CA VAL A 22 0.97 25.36 -0.95
C VAL A 22 1.28 26.77 -1.44
N ALA A 23 2.25 26.93 -2.34
CA ALA A 23 2.59 28.25 -2.89
C ALA A 23 1.40 28.89 -3.63
N HIS A 24 0.72 28.13 -4.49
CA HIS A 24 -0.47 28.62 -5.20
C HIS A 24 -1.66 28.91 -4.28
N GLY A 25 -1.91 28.04 -3.31
CA GLY A 25 -2.97 28.23 -2.33
C GLY A 25 -2.69 29.43 -1.42
N TRP A 26 -1.43 29.58 -0.98
CA TRP A 26 -0.99 30.70 -0.16
C TRP A 26 -1.10 32.03 -0.88
N GLN A 27 -0.79 32.07 -2.18
CA GLN A 27 -1.03 33.26 -3.00
C GLN A 27 -2.53 33.64 -2.98
N LYS A 28 -3.43 32.68 -3.21
CA LYS A 28 -4.89 32.93 -3.17
C LYS A 28 -5.36 33.37 -1.79
N TRP A 29 -4.79 32.79 -0.73
CA TRP A 29 -5.07 33.16 0.65
C TRP A 29 -4.69 34.62 0.93
N GLN A 30 -3.49 35.04 0.50
CA GLN A 30 -3.00 36.41 0.67
C GLN A 30 -3.79 37.42 -0.16
N SER A 31 -4.19 37.06 -1.39
CA SER A 31 -5.07 37.90 -2.20
C SER A 31 -6.47 38.06 -1.58
N GLY A 32 -6.88 37.11 -0.73
CA GLY A 32 -8.20 37.05 -0.15
C GLY A 32 -9.22 36.37 -1.09
N LEU A 33 -10.21 35.73 -0.49
CA LEU A 33 -11.22 34.96 -1.23
C LEU A 33 -12.05 35.84 -2.18
N GLY A 34 -12.33 37.09 -1.80
CA GLY A 34 -13.08 38.03 -2.64
C GLY A 34 -12.34 38.38 -3.94
N ALA A 35 -11.04 38.70 -3.86
CA ALA A 35 -10.23 39.00 -5.04
C ALA A 35 -10.02 37.76 -5.92
N THR A 36 -9.80 36.60 -5.30
CA THR A 36 -9.69 35.32 -6.02
C THR A 36 -10.98 34.99 -6.77
N ALA A 37 -12.14 35.14 -6.11
CA ALA A 37 -13.45 34.92 -6.74
C ALA A 37 -13.70 35.93 -7.88
N GLN A 38 -13.28 37.18 -7.73
CA GLN A 38 -13.37 38.16 -8.81
C GLN A 38 -12.55 37.72 -10.03
N GLY A 39 -11.28 37.34 -9.85
CA GLY A 39 -10.45 36.82 -10.95
C GLY A 39 -11.04 35.56 -11.58
N PHE A 40 -11.62 34.67 -10.78
CA PHE A 40 -12.29 33.47 -11.28
C PHE A 40 -13.53 33.82 -12.12
N ARG A 41 -14.26 34.86 -11.73
CA ARG A 41 -15.41 35.37 -12.49
C ARG A 41 -14.97 35.94 -13.85
N GLU A 42 -13.88 36.69 -13.89
CA GLU A 42 -13.31 37.24 -15.13
C GLU A 42 -12.82 36.13 -16.07
N MET A 43 -12.36 35.01 -15.51
CA MET A 43 -11.99 33.80 -16.26
C MET A 43 -13.19 32.93 -16.68
N GLY A 44 -14.44 33.30 -16.32
CA GLY A 44 -15.64 32.55 -16.68
C GLY A 44 -15.85 31.26 -15.89
N ILE A 45 -15.22 31.11 -14.72
CA ILE A 45 -15.39 29.93 -13.86
C ILE A 45 -16.80 29.95 -13.23
N PRO A 46 -17.58 28.85 -13.33
CA PRO A 46 -18.89 28.77 -12.70
C PRO A 46 -18.78 28.76 -11.17
N MET A 47 -19.73 29.41 -10.49
CA MET A 47 -19.76 29.54 -9.02
C MET A 47 -18.41 30.02 -8.44
N PRO A 48 -17.94 31.21 -8.84
CA PRO A 48 -16.57 31.66 -8.58
C PRO A 48 -16.23 31.75 -7.08
N GLU A 49 -17.20 32.05 -6.22
CA GLU A 49 -17.01 32.10 -4.76
C GLU A 49 -16.71 30.71 -4.19
N LEU A 50 -17.45 29.69 -4.63
CA LEU A 50 -17.23 28.31 -4.21
C LEU A 50 -15.92 27.76 -4.77
N ALA A 51 -15.64 28.03 -6.05
CA ALA A 51 -14.40 27.63 -6.70
C ALA A 51 -13.17 28.28 -6.03
N ALA A 52 -13.24 29.56 -5.69
CA ALA A 52 -12.18 30.27 -4.98
C ALA A 52 -11.94 29.69 -3.58
N GLY A 53 -13.01 29.45 -2.82
CA GLY A 53 -12.90 28.80 -1.51
C GLY A 53 -12.30 27.40 -1.59
N TYR A 54 -12.78 26.60 -2.55
CA TYR A 54 -12.28 25.26 -2.82
C TYR A 54 -10.78 25.27 -3.18
N ALA A 55 -10.39 26.01 -4.22
CA ALA A 55 -9.01 26.05 -4.69
C ALA A 55 -8.06 26.55 -3.60
N THR A 56 -8.44 27.61 -2.87
CA THR A 56 -7.61 28.17 -1.80
C THR A 56 -7.37 27.15 -0.67
N ILE A 57 -8.43 26.49 -0.20
CA ILE A 57 -8.33 25.53 0.91
C ILE A 57 -7.63 24.25 0.46
N VAL A 58 -8.04 23.68 -0.68
CA VAL A 58 -7.52 22.40 -1.17
C VAL A 58 -6.06 22.51 -1.58
N GLU A 59 -5.65 23.57 -2.25
CA GLU A 59 -4.23 23.76 -2.60
C GLU A 59 -3.37 23.98 -1.36
N THR A 60 -3.83 24.80 -0.41
CA THR A 60 -3.05 25.11 0.80
C THR A 60 -3.02 23.92 1.76
N VAL A 61 -4.17 23.52 2.29
CA VAL A 61 -4.27 22.46 3.30
C VAL A 61 -3.97 21.09 2.69
N GLY A 62 -4.47 20.83 1.48
CA GLY A 62 -4.16 19.60 0.76
C GLY A 62 -2.68 19.52 0.38
N GLY A 63 -2.05 20.62 -0.03
CA GLY A 63 -0.60 20.67 -0.26
C GLY A 63 0.19 20.31 1.00
N ILE A 64 -0.18 20.86 2.16
CA ILE A 64 0.43 20.53 3.46
C ILE A 64 0.25 19.04 3.79
N PHE A 65 -0.96 18.51 3.67
CA PHE A 65 -1.24 17.11 3.95
C PHE A 65 -0.47 16.18 3.02
N LEU A 66 -0.33 16.57 1.75
CA LEU A 66 0.48 15.85 0.79
C LEU A 66 1.96 15.83 1.20
N ILE A 67 2.56 16.97 1.59
CA ILE A 67 3.94 17.04 2.10
C ILE A 67 4.13 16.06 3.27
N LEU A 68 3.23 16.13 4.25
CA LEU A 68 3.25 15.26 5.44
C LEU A 68 2.99 13.79 5.11
N GLY A 69 2.41 13.49 3.95
CA GLY A 69 2.01 12.13 3.58
C GLY A 69 0.84 11.64 4.43
N LEU A 70 -0.11 12.54 4.72
CA LEU A 70 -1.32 12.27 5.50
C LEU A 70 -2.54 12.33 4.58
N LEU A 71 -3.46 11.37 4.69
CA LEU A 71 -4.67 11.30 3.87
C LEU A 71 -4.34 11.41 2.37
N VAL A 72 -3.25 10.78 1.92
CA VAL A 72 -2.68 11.07 0.59
C VAL A 72 -3.66 10.83 -0.54
N ARG A 73 -4.41 9.72 -0.49
CA ARG A 73 -5.39 9.39 -1.54
C ARG A 73 -6.53 10.39 -1.66
N PRO A 74 -7.32 10.68 -0.60
CA PRO A 74 -8.40 11.66 -0.70
C PRO A 74 -7.87 13.07 -1.03
N VAL A 75 -6.73 13.47 -0.47
CA VAL A 75 -6.10 14.76 -0.78
C VAL A 75 -5.70 14.83 -2.25
N ALA A 76 -5.08 13.78 -2.78
CA ALA A 76 -4.69 13.71 -4.18
C ALA A 76 -5.89 13.75 -5.13
N LEU A 77 -7.03 13.14 -4.77
CA LEU A 77 -8.26 13.24 -5.54
C LEU A 77 -8.77 14.69 -5.59
N LEU A 78 -8.78 15.40 -4.45
CA LEU A 78 -9.20 16.79 -4.41
C LEU A 78 -8.26 17.69 -5.24
N LEU A 79 -6.94 17.51 -5.10
CA LEU A 79 -5.96 18.25 -5.90
C LEU A 79 -6.09 17.94 -7.41
N LEU A 80 -6.36 16.70 -7.78
CA LEU A 80 -6.63 16.31 -9.16
C LEU A 80 -7.87 17.01 -9.72
N ILE A 81 -8.99 17.01 -8.99
CA ILE A 81 -10.22 17.72 -9.40
C ILE A 81 -9.94 19.21 -9.58
N ASN A 82 -9.16 19.82 -8.67
CA ASN A 82 -8.76 21.22 -8.78
C ASN A 82 -7.98 21.50 -10.08
N MET A 83 -7.00 20.65 -10.42
CA MET A 83 -6.22 20.78 -11.66
C MET A 83 -7.07 20.55 -12.92
N LEU A 84 -7.99 19.59 -12.89
CA LEU A 84 -8.92 19.37 -14.01
C LEU A 84 -9.83 20.59 -14.24
N GLY A 85 -10.32 21.22 -13.17
CA GLY A 85 -11.06 22.48 -13.26
C GLY A 85 -10.21 23.60 -13.87
N ALA A 86 -8.98 23.79 -13.39
CA ALA A 86 -8.07 24.80 -13.92
C ALA A 86 -7.78 24.58 -15.43
N ILE A 87 -7.56 23.32 -15.84
CA ILE A 87 -7.35 22.99 -17.25
C ILE A 87 -8.63 23.28 -18.06
N ALA A 88 -9.79 22.81 -17.62
CA ALA A 88 -11.03 22.93 -18.37
C ALA A 88 -11.48 24.38 -18.57
N PHE A 89 -11.31 25.24 -17.55
CA PHE A 89 -11.83 26.60 -17.58
C PHE A 89 -10.79 27.67 -17.95
N VAL A 90 -9.50 27.44 -17.69
CA VAL A 90 -8.49 28.52 -17.78
C VAL A 90 -7.39 28.22 -18.80
N HIS A 91 -6.89 26.99 -18.86
CA HIS A 91 -5.63 26.68 -19.55
C HIS A 91 -5.78 25.84 -20.83
N GLY A 92 -6.83 25.04 -20.97
CA GLY A 92 -6.94 24.03 -22.02
C GLY A 92 -6.94 24.56 -23.45
N THR A 93 -7.36 25.82 -23.65
CA THR A 93 -7.38 26.49 -24.96
C THR A 93 -6.11 27.29 -25.27
N LYS A 94 -5.18 27.43 -24.31
CA LYS A 94 -3.99 28.29 -24.39
C LYS A 94 -2.72 27.56 -24.81
N GLY A 95 -2.87 26.38 -25.42
CA GLY A 95 -1.72 25.54 -25.79
C GLY A 95 -1.02 24.91 -24.58
N VAL A 96 0.18 24.38 -24.79
CA VAL A 96 0.91 23.63 -23.74
C VAL A 96 1.74 24.57 -22.87
N MET A 97 2.47 25.52 -23.47
CA MET A 97 3.53 26.26 -22.79
C MET A 97 3.02 27.22 -21.72
N VAL A 98 3.59 27.13 -20.52
CA VAL A 98 3.20 28.00 -19.39
C VAL A 98 3.41 29.50 -19.67
N GLY A 99 4.40 29.86 -20.49
CA GLY A 99 4.65 31.25 -20.89
C GLY A 99 3.51 31.92 -21.66
N GLU A 100 2.67 31.11 -22.32
CA GLU A 100 1.46 31.54 -23.03
C GLU A 100 0.19 31.35 -22.17
N GLY A 101 0.35 30.96 -20.91
CA GLY A 101 -0.73 30.57 -20.02
C GLY A 101 -1.28 29.16 -20.31
N GLY A 102 -0.50 28.30 -20.98
CA GLY A 102 -0.87 26.93 -21.31
C GLY A 102 -0.99 25.98 -20.11
N TRP A 103 -1.34 24.73 -20.40
CA TRP A 103 -1.69 23.74 -19.38
C TRP A 103 -0.52 22.90 -18.83
N GLU A 104 0.73 23.11 -19.26
CA GLU A 104 1.88 22.29 -18.86
C GLU A 104 2.00 22.09 -17.34
N LEU A 105 2.01 23.19 -16.57
CA LEU A 105 2.16 23.11 -15.11
C LEU A 105 0.95 22.45 -14.45
N THR A 106 -0.27 22.84 -14.83
CA THR A 106 -1.50 22.30 -14.25
C THR A 106 -1.70 20.84 -14.64
N GLY A 107 -1.33 20.44 -15.84
CA GLY A 107 -1.29 19.07 -16.30
C GLY A 107 -0.26 18.22 -15.57
N ALA A 108 0.95 18.74 -15.36
CA ALA A 108 1.98 18.04 -14.60
C ALA A 108 1.55 17.80 -13.14
N LEU A 109 1.01 18.83 -12.48
CA LEU A 109 0.48 18.71 -11.12
C LEU A 109 -0.75 17.78 -11.06
N GLY A 110 -1.61 17.81 -12.08
CA GLY A 110 -2.72 16.88 -12.22
C GLY A 110 -2.25 15.44 -12.36
N ALA A 111 -1.27 15.17 -13.22
CA ALA A 111 -0.68 13.84 -13.41
C ALA A 111 0.00 13.33 -12.13
N LEU A 112 0.72 14.20 -11.41
CA LEU A 112 1.31 13.86 -10.10
C LEU A 112 0.23 13.57 -9.06
N SER A 113 -0.86 14.34 -9.04
CA SER A 113 -2.01 14.09 -8.18
C SER A 113 -2.66 12.74 -8.50
N LEU A 114 -2.83 12.40 -9.78
CA LEU A 114 -3.32 11.09 -10.21
C LEU A 114 -2.37 9.96 -9.79
N LEU A 115 -1.06 10.17 -9.90
CA LEU A 115 -0.04 9.22 -9.45
C LEU A 115 -0.19 8.94 -7.95
N PHE A 116 -0.32 9.97 -7.11
CA PHE A 116 -0.51 9.79 -5.66
C PHE A 116 -1.87 9.20 -5.30
N LEU A 117 -2.90 9.46 -6.10
CA LEU A 117 -4.21 8.81 -5.94
C LEU A 117 -4.11 7.30 -6.17
N ALA A 118 -3.46 6.89 -7.26
CA ALA A 118 -3.30 5.49 -7.63
C ALA A 118 -2.33 4.75 -6.68
N LEU A 119 -1.11 5.27 -6.50
CA LEU A 119 -0.04 4.60 -5.77
C LEU A 119 -0.05 4.87 -4.26
N GLY A 120 -0.69 5.95 -3.80
CA GLY A 120 -0.68 6.39 -2.40
C GLY A 120 0.60 7.14 -2.00
N GLY A 121 0.78 7.34 -0.68
CA GLY A 121 1.85 8.19 -0.12
C GLY A 121 3.26 7.60 -0.06
N GLY A 122 3.46 6.34 -0.48
CA GLY A 122 4.71 5.62 -0.29
C GLY A 122 4.97 5.18 1.17
N ARG A 123 6.04 4.42 1.41
CA ARG A 123 6.36 3.90 2.76
C ARG A 123 6.86 4.98 3.72
N ILE A 124 7.47 6.05 3.19
CA ILE A 124 7.89 7.23 3.95
C ILE A 124 6.73 8.23 3.98
N SER A 125 5.61 7.83 4.56
CA SER A 125 4.42 8.67 4.77
C SER A 125 3.89 8.48 6.18
N LEU A 126 3.25 9.52 6.73
CA LEU A 126 2.58 9.39 8.02
C LEU A 126 1.46 8.33 7.94
N ASP A 127 0.72 8.25 6.83
CA ASP A 127 -0.28 7.20 6.60
C ASP A 127 0.32 5.79 6.77
N ALA A 128 1.50 5.54 6.22
CA ALA A 128 2.18 4.26 6.33
C ALA A 128 2.69 3.98 7.75
N ILE A 129 3.22 5.00 8.45
CA ILE A 129 3.70 4.88 9.83
C ILE A 129 2.54 4.60 10.78
N PHE A 130 1.45 5.36 10.68
CA PHE A 130 0.24 5.12 11.48
C PHE A 130 -0.36 3.75 11.17
N GLY A 131 -0.51 3.39 9.90
CA GLY A 131 -1.01 2.07 9.51
C GLY A 131 -0.16 0.91 10.05
N ALA A 132 1.17 1.06 10.07
CA ALA A 132 2.07 0.06 10.65
C ALA A 132 1.94 -0.02 12.18
N MET A 133 1.77 1.11 12.87
CA MET A 133 1.58 1.16 14.31
C MET A 133 0.27 0.50 14.74
N PHE A 134 -0.84 0.75 14.03
CA PHE A 134 -2.14 0.17 14.34
C PHE A 134 -2.16 -1.35 14.15
N ARG A 135 -1.57 -1.86 13.05
CA ARG A 135 -1.44 -3.32 12.84
C ARG A 135 -0.67 -4.00 13.96
N ARG A 136 0.50 -3.45 14.35
CA ARG A 136 1.30 -3.99 15.45
C ARG A 136 0.55 -4.04 16.78
N ARG A 137 -0.31 -3.06 17.05
CA ARG A 137 -1.15 -3.05 18.27
C ARG A 137 -2.25 -4.11 18.22
N ALA A 138 -2.86 -4.33 17.07
CA ALA A 138 -3.86 -5.38 16.88
C ALA A 138 -3.24 -6.77 17.03
N ASP A 139 -2.08 -7.01 16.39
CA ASP A 139 -1.36 -8.29 16.46
C ASP A 139 -0.92 -8.61 17.90
N ARG A 140 -0.43 -7.61 18.65
CA ARG A 140 -0.07 -7.80 20.07
C ARG A 140 -1.28 -8.16 20.94
N ARG A 141 -2.44 -7.54 20.71
CA ARG A 141 -3.66 -7.86 21.47
C ARG A 141 -4.12 -9.29 21.19
N ALA A 142 -4.11 -9.72 19.92
CA ALA A 142 -4.45 -11.08 19.55
C ALA A 142 -3.49 -12.11 20.18
N ALA A 143 -2.18 -11.82 20.19
CA ALA A 143 -1.20 -12.69 20.83
C ALA A 143 -1.37 -12.75 22.37
N GLU A 144 -1.69 -11.63 23.01
CA GLU A 144 -1.97 -11.57 24.46
C GLU A 144 -3.25 -12.37 24.81
N GLU A 145 -4.29 -12.32 23.96
CA GLU A 145 -5.50 -13.14 24.11
C GLU A 145 -5.22 -14.64 23.91
N GLU A 146 -4.42 -15.02 22.92
CA GLU A 146 -4.00 -16.41 22.69
C GLU A 146 -3.17 -16.95 23.87
N LEU A 147 -2.22 -16.15 24.38
CA LEU A 147 -1.38 -16.51 25.53
C LEU A 147 -2.22 -16.63 26.82
N THR A 148 -3.25 -15.80 26.98
CA THR A 148 -4.19 -15.86 28.10
C THR A 148 -5.12 -17.07 27.97
N ALA A 149 -5.52 -17.43 26.74
CA ALA A 149 -6.29 -18.64 26.47
C ALA A 149 -5.46 -19.92 26.72
N TYR A 150 -4.13 -19.84 26.55
CA TYR A 150 -3.14 -20.85 26.92
C TYR A 150 -2.68 -20.68 28.38
N GLY A 151 -3.62 -20.73 29.33
CA GLY A 151 -3.29 -20.66 30.76
C GLY A 151 -2.38 -21.82 31.22
N PRO A 152 -1.47 -21.59 32.18
CA PRO A 152 -0.57 -22.62 32.69
C PRO A 152 -1.37 -23.71 33.41
N GLY A 153 -1.43 -24.90 32.81
CA GLY A 153 -2.14 -26.06 33.37
C GLY A 153 -2.85 -26.97 32.37
N ARG A 154 -2.88 -26.66 31.07
CA ARG A 154 -3.35 -27.61 30.05
C ARG A 154 -2.19 -28.41 29.48
N THR A 155 -1.98 -29.61 30.01
CA THR A 155 -1.22 -30.65 29.30
C THR A 155 -1.90 -30.89 27.95
N PRO A 156 -1.18 -30.90 26.81
CA PRO A 156 -1.77 -31.35 25.56
C PRO A 156 -2.13 -32.83 25.75
N THR A 157 -3.41 -33.14 25.94
CA THR A 157 -3.86 -34.51 25.81
C THR A 157 -3.74 -34.87 24.35
N ALA A 158 -2.70 -35.64 24.02
CA ALA A 158 -2.63 -36.36 22.76
C ALA A 158 -3.86 -37.28 22.67
N GLY A 159 -4.91 -36.84 21.96
CA GLY A 159 -6.12 -37.62 21.84
C GLY A 159 -7.26 -36.84 21.21
N GLY A 160 -7.62 -37.22 19.98
CA GLY A 160 -8.90 -36.84 19.40
C GLY A 160 -8.80 -36.40 17.95
N VAL A 161 -8.56 -37.34 17.04
CA VAL A 161 -9.05 -37.22 15.68
C VAL A 161 -10.58 -37.22 15.78
N ALA A 162 -11.21 -36.05 15.77
CA ALA A 162 -12.66 -35.90 15.82
C ALA A 162 -13.16 -35.27 14.52
N GLY A 163 -13.58 -36.18 13.64
CA GLY A 163 -14.53 -36.06 12.53
C GLY A 163 -14.97 -34.68 12.07
N THR A 164 -14.65 -34.41 10.80
CA THR A 164 -15.46 -33.56 9.93
C THR A 164 -16.86 -34.15 9.81
N THR A 165 -17.81 -33.65 10.59
CA THR A 165 -19.24 -33.89 10.35
C THR A 165 -19.83 -32.68 9.65
N THR A 166 -19.98 -32.80 8.33
CA THR A 166 -20.85 -31.98 7.51
C THR A 166 -22.29 -32.11 8.00
N THR A 167 -22.88 -31.01 8.47
CA THR A 167 -24.33 -30.92 8.68
C THR A 167 -24.92 -30.10 7.54
N ALA A 168 -25.35 -30.79 6.49
CA ALA A 168 -26.33 -30.28 5.53
C ALA A 168 -27.73 -30.59 6.09
N GLY A 169 -28.49 -29.54 6.41
CA GLY A 169 -29.91 -29.64 6.77
C GLY A 169 -30.78 -29.53 5.53
N GLY A 170 -31.58 -30.57 5.28
CA GLY A 170 -32.31 -30.80 4.03
C GLY A 170 -33.70 -30.16 3.93
N THR A 171 -34.16 -30.08 2.69
CA THR A 171 -35.55 -29.90 2.27
C THR A 171 -36.19 -31.27 1.97
N ALA A 172 -37.51 -31.32 2.12
CA ALA A 172 -38.40 -32.47 2.13
C ALA A 172 -38.37 -33.39 0.88
N GLY A 173 -38.72 -34.67 1.09
CA GLY A 173 -38.86 -35.73 0.06
C GLY A 173 -40.14 -35.63 -0.81
N PRO A 174 -40.67 -36.71 -1.43
CA PRO A 174 -40.44 -38.14 -1.11
C PRO A 174 -40.31 -39.15 -2.29
N ALA A 175 -40.02 -40.40 -1.89
CA ALA A 175 -40.44 -41.70 -2.46
C ALA A 175 -39.77 -42.27 -3.73
N ALA A 176 -39.09 -43.43 -3.61
CA ALA A 176 -39.68 -44.76 -3.87
C ALA A 176 -38.65 -45.91 -3.95
N THR A 177 -38.96 -47.01 -3.22
CA THR A 177 -38.78 -48.45 -3.55
C THR A 177 -37.42 -49.08 -3.88
N GLY A 178 -37.02 -50.09 -3.07
CA GLY A 178 -36.40 -51.33 -3.60
C GLY A 178 -35.30 -52.02 -2.77
N GLY A 179 -35.66 -53.11 -2.06
CA GLY A 179 -34.87 -54.36 -1.95
C GLY A 179 -33.74 -54.48 -0.89
N PRO A 180 -33.64 -55.62 -0.16
CA PRO A 180 -32.55 -55.87 0.79
C PRO A 180 -31.45 -56.75 0.18
N THR A 181 -30.18 -56.38 0.31
CA THR A 181 -29.06 -57.35 0.28
C THR A 181 -27.95 -56.90 1.25
N THR A 182 -27.47 -57.84 2.05
CA THR A 182 -26.33 -57.74 2.99
C THR A 182 -25.42 -58.94 2.69
N PRO A 183 -24.13 -58.95 3.06
CA PRO A 183 -23.03 -58.06 2.69
C PRO A 183 -21.90 -58.85 1.97
N ALA A 184 -20.98 -58.16 1.29
CA ALA A 184 -19.70 -58.76 0.88
C ALA A 184 -18.55 -58.04 1.59
N SER A 185 -17.79 -58.82 2.37
CA SER A 185 -16.55 -58.42 3.04
C SER A 185 -15.37 -58.78 2.12
N GLY A 186 -14.42 -57.85 1.92
CA GLY A 186 -13.25 -58.14 1.09
C GLY A 186 -12.22 -57.02 1.03
N SER A 187 -11.17 -57.19 1.84
CA SER A 187 -9.76 -56.76 1.67
C SER A 187 -9.42 -55.28 1.49
N GLY A 188 -8.61 -54.79 2.41
CA GLY A 188 -8.14 -53.41 2.44
C GLY A 188 -6.96 -53.14 1.50
N GLU A 189 -6.92 -51.90 1.05
CA GLU A 189 -5.72 -51.20 0.60
C GLU A 189 -5.71 -49.84 1.30
N THR A 190 -4.63 -49.55 2.01
CA THR A 190 -4.42 -48.26 2.67
C THR A 190 -3.65 -47.38 1.70
N PRO A 191 -4.12 -46.18 1.31
CA PRO A 191 -3.35 -45.31 0.42
C PRO A 191 -2.10 -44.79 1.13
N GLU A 192 -0.94 -45.01 0.53
CA GLU A 192 0.37 -44.55 0.99
C GLU A 192 0.45 -43.01 0.92
N VAL A 193 0.66 -42.36 2.08
CA VAL A 193 0.84 -40.91 2.18
C VAL A 193 2.33 -40.57 1.95
N PRO A 194 2.66 -39.69 0.99
CA PRO A 194 4.05 -39.26 0.76
C PRO A 194 4.63 -38.55 1.98
N ARG A 195 5.76 -39.05 2.52
CA ARG A 195 6.45 -38.40 3.64
C ARG A 195 7.06 -37.07 3.18
N GLN A 196 6.71 -35.99 3.86
CA GLN A 196 7.35 -34.69 3.74
C GLN A 196 8.80 -34.78 4.30
N PRO A 197 9.82 -34.25 3.59
CA PRO A 197 11.20 -34.29 4.07
C PRO A 197 11.37 -33.43 5.33
N ALA A 198 12.14 -33.97 6.28
CA ALA A 198 12.41 -33.36 7.58
C ALA A 198 13.13 -32.01 7.46
N ALA A 199 12.73 -31.04 8.28
CA ALA A 199 13.41 -29.77 8.44
C ALA A 199 14.82 -29.98 9.02
N PRO A 200 15.86 -29.26 8.55
CA PRO A 200 17.21 -29.40 9.07
C PRO A 200 17.27 -28.93 10.53
N ALA A 201 17.91 -29.77 11.35
CA ALA A 201 18.15 -29.53 12.77
C ALA A 201 18.96 -28.24 12.98
N SER A 202 18.66 -27.53 14.06
CA SER A 202 19.35 -26.31 14.51
C SER A 202 20.85 -26.58 14.76
N GLY A 203 21.66 -26.36 13.73
CA GLY A 203 23.13 -26.37 13.81
C GLY A 203 23.63 -24.94 13.99
N ARG A 204 24.51 -24.74 14.98
CA ARG A 204 25.31 -23.52 15.09
C ARG A 204 26.09 -23.35 13.77
N LEU A 205 26.07 -22.14 13.22
CA LEU A 205 26.86 -21.77 12.04
C LEU A 205 28.32 -22.15 12.29
N ASN A 206 28.90 -22.90 11.38
CA ASN A 206 30.30 -23.32 11.45
C ASN A 206 31.20 -22.21 10.88
N ASP A 207 32.51 -22.30 11.12
CA ASP A 207 33.47 -21.25 10.73
C ASP A 207 33.57 -21.07 9.21
N ASP A 208 33.18 -22.09 8.44
CA ASP A 208 33.14 -22.02 6.97
C ASP A 208 31.91 -21.22 6.48
N ASP A 209 30.74 -21.40 7.10
CA ASP A 209 29.54 -20.58 6.83
C ASP A 209 29.82 -19.10 7.12
N MET A 210 30.59 -18.81 8.18
CA MET A 210 30.95 -17.43 8.55
C MET A 210 31.90 -16.79 7.54
N ARG A 211 32.82 -17.53 6.92
CA ARG A 211 33.71 -17.01 5.87
C ARG A 211 32.99 -16.76 4.56
N GLU A 212 32.00 -17.59 4.22
CA GLU A 212 31.19 -17.38 3.02
C GLU A 212 30.32 -16.13 3.15
N ILE A 213 29.80 -15.86 4.35
CA ILE A 213 29.08 -14.61 4.64
C ILE A 213 30.01 -13.39 4.58
N ASP A 214 31.24 -13.49 5.11
CA ASP A 214 32.21 -12.38 5.11
C ASP A 214 32.68 -12.03 3.68
N ALA A 215 32.81 -13.05 2.82
CA ALA A 215 33.12 -12.91 1.40
C ALA A 215 31.95 -12.34 0.57
N LEU A 216 30.70 -12.51 1.02
CA LEU A 216 29.50 -11.93 0.38
C LEU A 216 29.22 -10.50 0.84
N VAL A 217 29.76 -10.09 1.98
CA VAL A 217 29.59 -8.74 2.58
C VAL A 217 30.72 -7.79 2.19
N SER A 218 31.89 -8.31 1.83
CA SER A 218 33.04 -7.49 1.42
C SER A 218 33.05 -7.29 -0.10
N ASP A 219 32.91 -6.05 -0.55
CA ASP A 219 33.06 -5.61 -1.96
C ASP A 219 34.53 -5.70 -2.46
N GLU A 220 35.30 -6.71 -2.04
CA GLU A 220 36.63 -6.97 -2.59
C GLU A 220 36.53 -7.87 -3.82
N PRO A 221 36.99 -7.43 -5.02
CA PRO A 221 37.05 -8.30 -6.16
C PRO A 221 38.07 -9.42 -5.92
N PRO A 222 37.82 -10.65 -6.42
CA PRO A 222 38.70 -11.78 -6.21
C PRO A 222 40.11 -11.44 -6.70
N GLN A 223 41.10 -11.47 -5.81
CA GLN A 223 42.48 -11.26 -6.18
C GLN A 223 42.91 -12.33 -7.18
N HIS A 224 43.10 -11.89 -8.43
CA HIS A 224 43.65 -12.70 -9.49
C HIS A 224 45.05 -13.17 -9.07
N ARG A 225 45.21 -14.46 -8.75
CA ARG A 225 46.55 -15.04 -8.54
C ARG A 225 47.37 -14.77 -9.79
N ARG A 226 48.39 -13.90 -9.68
CA ARG A 226 49.46 -13.85 -10.67
C ARG A 226 50.16 -15.21 -10.66
N PRO A 227 50.36 -15.86 -11.82
CA PRO A 227 51.23 -17.03 -11.87
C PRO A 227 52.65 -16.59 -11.49
N PRO A 228 53.37 -17.40 -10.70
CA PRO A 228 54.75 -17.13 -10.35
C PRO A 228 55.61 -17.28 -11.61
N ASN A 229 56.28 -16.19 -11.95
CA ASN A 229 57.56 -16.10 -12.66
C ASN A 229 58.03 -17.37 -13.40
N GLU A 230 57.78 -17.45 -14.71
CA GLU A 230 58.66 -18.07 -15.71
C GLU A 230 58.55 -17.28 -17.03
#